data_AF-A0A7S3E0H0-F1
#
_entry.id   AF-A0A7S3E0H0-F1
#
_cell.length_a   1.000
_cell.length_b   1.000
_cell.length_c   1.000
_cell.angle_alpha   90.00
_cell.angle_beta   90.00
_cell.angle_gamma   90.00
#
_symmetry.space_group_name_H-M   'P 1'
#
loop_
_entity.id
_entity.type
_entity.pdbx_description
1 polymer ?
#
loop_
_entity_poly.entity_id
_entity_poly.type
_entity_poly.pdbx_seq_one_letter_code
_entity_poly.pdbx_strand_id
1 'polypeptide(L)'
;QQQQQQTHYGEGGADEPFEPATPATTNGTQGMPASTMQQPQSQANTQSADQPNAENNNSPSLNNNNNNEEINQENDRPTPSQQHTPRTPKYVAETAHMKETESTTLYVNYQDVLAHDEILAEDVVVNEHYRFAPVLKAVARDFVKKHQREWLMDNGDGAQDEKEIWVAFFNLPRGETQKMRDLHTERIGKLSSFAGTVTRKSDVRRE
;
A
#
# COMPACT_ATOMS: atom_id res chain seq x y z
N GLN A 1 -51.04 -20.59 73.07
CA GLN A 1 -50.20 -19.66 73.85
C GLN A 1 -49.86 -18.51 72.92
N GLN A 2 -50.18 -17.26 73.27
CA GLN A 2 -49.21 -16.23 73.74
C GLN A 2 -48.06 -15.96 72.75
N GLN A 3 -47.73 -14.72 72.34
CA GLN A 3 -48.45 -13.43 72.37
C GLN A 3 -47.66 -12.32 71.61
N GLN A 4 -48.34 -11.36 70.96
CA GLN A 4 -47.82 -10.07 70.40
C GLN A 4 -46.72 -10.21 69.28
N GLN A 5 -46.15 -9.20 68.59
CA GLN A 5 -46.34 -7.73 68.32
C GLN A 5 -46.43 -7.53 66.76
N GLN A 6 -46.73 -6.41 66.06
CA GLN A 6 -46.64 -4.93 66.22
C GLN A 6 -45.21 -4.34 66.11
N THR A 7 -44.90 -3.22 65.43
CA THR A 7 -45.63 -2.29 64.52
C THR A 7 -44.79 -2.06 63.22
N HIS A 8 -45.33 -1.85 62.01
CA HIS A 8 -46.06 -0.66 61.47
C HIS A 8 -45.28 0.67 61.59
N TYR A 9 -45.20 1.57 60.58
CA TYR A 9 -45.82 1.63 59.23
C TYR A 9 -44.73 1.41 58.13
N GLY A 10 -44.60 2.04 56.94
CA GLY A 10 -45.29 3.11 56.17
C GLY A 10 -44.31 3.80 55.18
N GLU A 11 -44.68 4.53 54.12
CA GLU A 11 -45.96 4.68 53.38
C GLU A 11 -45.74 5.47 52.04
N GLY A 12 -46.57 5.26 50.99
CA GLY A 12 -46.57 6.04 49.71
C GLY A 12 -45.72 5.48 48.53
N GLY A 13 -46.12 5.58 47.26
CA GLY A 13 -47.41 6.00 46.68
C GLY A 13 -47.28 6.89 45.42
N ALA A 14 -48.23 6.70 44.48
CA ALA A 14 -48.48 7.48 43.25
C ALA A 14 -47.52 7.32 42.06
N ASP A 15 -48.13 6.91 40.94
CA ASP A 15 -47.60 6.81 39.59
C ASP A 15 -47.35 8.20 38.95
N GLU A 16 -46.31 8.33 38.11
CA GLU A 16 -46.22 9.39 37.11
C GLU A 16 -46.35 8.80 35.68
N PRO A 17 -47.35 9.23 34.89
CA PRO A 17 -47.48 8.80 33.50
C PRO A 17 -46.58 9.62 32.57
N PHE A 18 -45.74 8.95 31.77
CA PHE A 18 -44.97 9.60 30.71
C PHE A 18 -45.90 10.09 29.58
N GLU A 19 -45.94 11.41 29.34
CA GLU A 19 -46.69 11.99 28.22
C GLU A 19 -46.00 11.75 26.86
N PRO A 20 -46.74 11.41 25.79
CA PRO A 20 -46.20 11.27 24.44
C PRO A 20 -46.15 12.63 23.71
N ALA A 21 -44.94 13.10 23.40
CA ALA A 21 -44.75 14.31 22.59
C ALA A 21 -45.27 14.14 21.15
N THR A 22 -46.12 15.06 20.69
CA THR A 22 -46.66 15.10 19.33
C THR A 22 -46.02 16.22 18.47
N PRO A 23 -46.01 16.11 17.13
CA PRO A 23 -45.07 16.85 16.29
C PRO A 23 -45.52 18.28 15.94
N ALA A 24 -44.56 19.21 15.90
CA ALA A 24 -44.77 20.56 15.38
C ALA A 24 -44.56 20.62 13.86
N THR A 25 -45.62 21.00 13.13
CA THR A 25 -45.58 21.29 11.68
C THR A 25 -45.66 22.80 11.44
N THR A 26 -44.81 23.36 10.57
CA THR A 26 -45.00 24.68 9.94
C THR A 26 -44.25 24.73 8.60
N ASN A 27 -44.83 25.40 7.60
CA ASN A 27 -44.38 25.41 6.19
C ASN A 27 -43.65 26.72 5.80
N GLY A 28 -42.93 26.70 4.67
CA GLY A 28 -42.27 27.86 4.07
C GLY A 28 -41.20 27.45 3.03
N THR A 29 -41.53 26.95 1.83
CA THR A 29 -42.23 27.60 0.68
C THR A 29 -41.30 28.43 -0.21
N GLN A 30 -40.92 27.82 -1.35
CA GLN A 30 -40.56 28.42 -2.66
C GLN A 30 -39.38 29.43 -2.75
N GLY A 31 -38.53 29.36 -3.78
CA GLY A 31 -38.47 28.40 -4.89
C GLY A 31 -37.39 28.70 -5.92
N MET A 32 -37.25 27.81 -6.91
CA MET A 32 -36.52 28.06 -8.18
C MET A 32 -37.48 28.73 -9.19
N PRO A 33 -36.97 29.47 -10.20
CA PRO A 33 -36.72 28.81 -11.48
C PRO A 33 -35.40 29.20 -12.16
N ALA A 34 -35.04 28.47 -13.21
CA ALA A 34 -33.81 28.67 -13.98
C ALA A 34 -33.92 29.82 -14.99
N SER A 35 -32.76 30.38 -15.38
CA SER A 35 -32.62 31.27 -16.55
C SER A 35 -31.58 30.72 -17.52
N THR A 36 -32.08 30.19 -18.64
CA THR A 36 -31.31 29.83 -19.83
C THR A 36 -30.55 31.03 -20.41
N MET A 37 -29.31 30.84 -20.84
CA MET A 37 -28.78 31.53 -22.03
C MET A 37 -27.68 30.70 -22.70
N GLN A 38 -27.72 30.66 -24.04
CA GLN A 38 -26.88 29.80 -24.88
C GLN A 38 -26.65 30.48 -26.24
N GLN A 39 -25.40 30.71 -26.62
CA GLN A 39 -24.96 31.22 -27.94
C GLN A 39 -23.41 31.27 -27.99
N PRO A 40 -22.77 31.34 -29.18
CA PRO A 40 -22.84 30.35 -30.23
C PRO A 40 -21.43 29.86 -30.67
N GLN A 41 -21.37 28.98 -31.67
CA GLN A 41 -20.10 28.58 -32.31
C GLN A 41 -19.54 29.68 -33.22
N SER A 42 -18.22 29.65 -33.42
CA SER A 42 -17.58 30.16 -34.64
C SER A 42 -16.58 29.12 -35.18
N GLN A 43 -16.63 28.89 -36.49
CA GLN A 43 -15.68 28.08 -37.23
C GLN A 43 -14.99 28.94 -38.30
N ALA A 44 -14.02 28.33 -38.99
CA ALA A 44 -13.29 28.81 -40.16
C ALA A 44 -12.28 29.94 -39.93
N ASN A 45 -11.02 29.63 -40.21
CA ASN A 45 -10.45 30.14 -41.46
C ASN A 45 -9.67 29.03 -42.18
N THR A 46 -9.62 29.08 -43.51
CA THR A 46 -8.92 28.12 -44.37
C THR A 46 -8.17 28.86 -45.48
N GLN A 47 -6.88 28.54 -45.67
CA GLN A 47 -6.08 28.59 -46.91
C GLN A 47 -4.60 28.38 -46.51
N SER A 48 -3.81 27.45 -47.07
CA SER A 48 -3.52 27.05 -48.46
C SER A 48 -2.30 27.78 -49.05
N ALA A 49 -1.17 27.07 -49.17
CA ALA A 49 -0.07 27.34 -50.10
C ALA A 49 0.81 26.08 -50.25
N ASP A 50 1.34 25.84 -51.44
CA ASP A 50 2.01 24.58 -51.83
C ASP A 50 3.49 24.78 -52.22
N GLN A 51 4.33 23.83 -51.78
CA GLN A 51 5.62 23.44 -52.37
C GLN A 51 6.72 24.56 -52.52
N PRO A 52 7.81 24.40 -53.32
CA PRO A 52 9.12 24.12 -52.68
C PRO A 52 10.32 24.93 -53.23
N ASN A 53 11.49 24.83 -52.57
CA ASN A 53 12.76 24.65 -53.31
C ASN A 53 13.87 24.03 -52.45
N ALA A 54 14.96 23.62 -53.09
CA ALA A 54 16.19 23.07 -52.50
C ALA A 54 17.35 24.09 -52.48
N GLU A 55 18.59 23.60 -52.47
CA GLU A 55 19.88 24.35 -52.48
C GLU A 55 20.23 25.08 -51.16
N ASN A 56 21.48 25.20 -50.72
CA ASN A 56 22.76 24.51 -51.01
C ASN A 56 23.77 24.94 -49.90
N ASN A 57 24.81 24.14 -49.59
CA ASN A 57 26.23 24.56 -49.55
C ASN A 57 27.16 23.60 -48.76
N ASN A 58 28.18 23.11 -49.47
CA ASN A 58 29.55 22.78 -49.02
C ASN A 58 29.80 21.76 -47.88
N SER A 59 30.28 20.58 -48.29
CA SER A 59 31.46 19.96 -47.67
C SER A 59 32.75 20.74 -48.04
N PRO A 60 33.92 20.42 -47.44
CA PRO A 60 34.75 19.38 -48.07
C PRO A 60 35.34 18.36 -47.08
N SER A 61 35.77 17.22 -47.62
CA SER A 61 36.47 16.17 -46.88
C SER A 61 38.00 16.32 -47.01
N LEU A 62 38.74 15.91 -45.99
CA LEU A 62 40.19 15.67 -46.08
C LEU A 62 40.51 14.28 -45.51
N ASN A 63 40.88 13.37 -46.41
CA ASN A 63 41.37 12.04 -46.14
C ASN A 63 42.85 12.08 -45.67
N ASN A 64 43.23 11.21 -44.74
CA ASN A 64 44.52 10.53 -44.81
C ASN A 64 44.55 9.28 -43.92
N ASN A 65 44.60 8.11 -44.54
CA ASN A 65 45.08 6.89 -43.89
C ASN A 65 46.59 7.00 -43.63
N ASN A 66 47.07 6.39 -42.55
CA ASN A 66 48.41 5.81 -42.51
C ASN A 66 48.42 4.62 -41.55
N ASN A 67 48.99 3.50 -42.00
CA ASN A 67 49.13 2.30 -41.20
C ASN A 67 50.31 2.44 -40.23
N ASN A 68 50.23 1.80 -39.07
CA ASN A 68 51.38 1.39 -38.26
C ASN A 68 50.96 0.18 -37.43
N GLU A 69 51.38 -1.01 -37.86
CA GLU A 69 51.40 -2.20 -37.01
C GLU A 69 52.76 -2.22 -36.29
N GLU A 70 52.81 -2.15 -34.96
CA GLU A 70 53.77 -2.98 -34.20
C GLU A 70 53.48 -3.03 -32.68
N ILE A 71 53.90 -4.16 -32.09
CA ILE A 71 54.09 -4.49 -30.66
C ILE A 71 53.38 -3.66 -29.56
N ASN A 72 52.47 -4.33 -28.85
CA ASN A 72 52.30 -4.18 -27.39
C ASN A 72 52.40 -5.56 -26.72
N GLN A 73 53.44 -5.78 -25.92
CA GLN A 73 53.53 -6.90 -24.96
C GLN A 73 53.05 -6.45 -23.58
N GLU A 74 52.86 -7.41 -22.67
CA GLU A 74 52.61 -7.24 -21.25
C GLU A 74 51.45 -6.30 -20.83
N ASN A 75 50.27 -6.89 -20.62
CA ASN A 75 49.30 -6.40 -19.65
C ASN A 75 48.41 -7.55 -19.19
N ASP A 76 48.96 -8.44 -18.34
CA ASP A 76 48.23 -9.48 -17.62
C ASP A 76 47.28 -8.85 -16.57
N ARG A 77 46.19 -8.28 -17.08
CA ARG A 77 45.12 -7.69 -16.29
C ARG A 77 43.96 -8.69 -16.29
N PRO A 78 43.67 -9.38 -15.17
CA PRO A 78 42.53 -10.27 -15.12
C PRO A 78 41.27 -9.46 -15.42
N THR A 79 40.59 -9.81 -16.51
CA THR A 79 39.24 -9.31 -16.80
C THR A 79 38.40 -9.58 -15.54
N PRO A 80 37.72 -8.58 -14.97
CA PRO A 80 36.84 -8.83 -13.83
C PRO A 80 35.75 -9.78 -14.32
N SER A 81 35.91 -11.06 -13.96
CA SER A 81 34.99 -12.11 -14.36
C SER A 81 33.64 -11.73 -13.79
N GLN A 82 32.65 -11.54 -14.68
CA GLN A 82 31.29 -11.31 -14.26
C GLN A 82 30.87 -12.55 -13.52
N GLN A 83 30.88 -12.47 -12.18
CA GLN A 83 30.53 -13.60 -11.34
C GLN A 83 29.06 -13.87 -11.62
N HIS A 84 28.80 -14.94 -12.37
CA HIS A 84 27.48 -15.50 -12.58
C HIS A 84 27.04 -16.15 -11.26
N THR A 85 26.80 -15.32 -10.24
CA THR A 85 26.09 -15.72 -9.04
C THR A 85 24.75 -16.29 -9.51
N PRO A 86 24.40 -17.52 -9.08
CA PRO A 86 23.12 -18.09 -9.45
C PRO A 86 22.03 -17.13 -8.96
N ARG A 87 21.13 -16.73 -9.85
CA ARG A 87 20.04 -15.79 -9.52
C ARG A 87 19.01 -16.48 -8.62
N THR A 88 19.32 -16.61 -7.33
CA THR A 88 18.36 -16.94 -6.28
C THR A 88 17.19 -15.96 -6.39
N PRO A 89 15.93 -16.44 -6.49
CA PRO A 89 14.78 -15.54 -6.56
C PRO A 89 14.73 -14.64 -5.32
N LYS A 90 14.44 -13.35 -5.51
CA LYS A 90 14.46 -12.30 -4.47
C LYS A 90 13.83 -12.76 -3.15
N TYR A 91 12.60 -13.27 -3.20
CA TYR A 91 11.86 -13.70 -2.02
C TYR A 91 12.37 -15.01 -1.38
N VAL A 92 13.18 -15.80 -2.09
CA VAL A 92 13.87 -16.98 -1.52
C VAL A 92 15.16 -16.55 -0.79
N ALA A 93 15.81 -15.48 -1.25
CA ALA A 93 16.91 -14.85 -0.50
C ALA A 93 16.38 -14.13 0.76
N GLU A 94 15.26 -13.41 0.64
CA GLU A 94 14.57 -12.75 1.77
C GLU A 94 14.26 -13.75 2.89
N THR A 95 13.68 -14.91 2.58
CA THR A 95 13.36 -15.91 3.61
C THR A 95 14.58 -16.61 4.21
N ALA A 96 15.73 -16.59 3.53
CA ALA A 96 17.00 -16.98 4.15
C ALA A 96 17.51 -15.91 5.14
N HIS A 97 17.34 -14.63 4.82
CA HIS A 97 17.67 -13.52 5.73
C HIS A 97 16.74 -13.45 6.95
N MET A 98 15.45 -13.83 6.80
CA MET A 98 14.53 -14.04 7.93
C MET A 98 15.08 -15.07 8.94
N LYS A 99 15.62 -16.20 8.47
CA LYS A 99 16.28 -17.19 9.34
C LYS A 99 17.54 -16.64 10.00
N GLU A 100 18.37 -15.90 9.26
CA GLU A 100 19.62 -15.30 9.76
C GLU A 100 19.40 -14.23 10.84
N THR A 101 18.33 -13.46 10.72
CA THR A 101 17.98 -12.36 11.64
C THR A 101 16.96 -12.73 12.71
N GLU A 102 16.50 -13.99 12.72
CA GLU A 102 15.36 -14.49 13.50
C GLU A 102 14.05 -13.70 13.28
N SER A 103 13.94 -12.92 12.19
CA SER A 103 12.79 -12.10 11.85
C SER A 103 11.59 -12.94 11.38
N THR A 104 10.45 -12.78 12.05
CA THR A 104 9.16 -13.36 11.66
C THR A 104 8.42 -12.56 10.57
N THR A 105 8.99 -11.47 10.05
CA THR A 105 8.36 -10.61 9.04
C THR A 105 8.97 -10.79 7.65
N LEU A 106 8.15 -11.15 6.67
CA LEU A 106 8.49 -11.18 5.24
C LEU A 106 8.25 -9.80 4.61
N TYR A 107 9.28 -9.16 4.09
CA TYR A 107 9.17 -7.87 3.40
C TYR A 107 8.86 -8.06 1.91
N VAL A 108 7.79 -7.42 1.43
CA VAL A 108 7.30 -7.53 0.05
C VAL A 108 7.28 -6.16 -0.63
N ASN A 109 7.98 -6.03 -1.77
CA ASN A 109 7.94 -4.80 -2.56
C ASN A 109 6.61 -4.74 -3.31
N TYR A 110 5.78 -3.74 -3.04
CA TYR A 110 4.48 -3.59 -3.70
C TYR A 110 4.61 -3.56 -5.24
N GLN A 111 5.65 -2.92 -5.76
CA GLN A 111 5.88 -2.84 -7.22
C GLN A 111 6.13 -4.20 -7.88
N ASP A 112 6.65 -5.19 -7.14
CA ASP A 112 6.83 -6.56 -7.66
C ASP A 112 5.48 -7.29 -7.74
N VAL A 113 4.54 -6.98 -6.84
CA VAL A 113 3.18 -7.53 -6.83
C VAL A 113 2.38 -6.90 -7.98
N LEU A 114 2.40 -5.57 -8.09
CA LEU A 114 1.74 -4.81 -9.16
C LEU A 114 2.22 -5.23 -10.56
N ALA A 115 3.52 -5.51 -10.72
CA ALA A 115 4.08 -6.01 -11.99
C ALA A 115 3.79 -7.49 -12.27
N HIS A 116 3.18 -8.23 -11.34
CA HIS A 116 2.83 -9.65 -11.49
C HIS A 116 1.32 -9.86 -11.64
N ASP A 117 0.52 -9.19 -10.80
CA ASP A 117 -0.95 -9.23 -10.78
C ASP A 117 -1.48 -7.90 -10.21
N GLU A 118 -2.06 -7.09 -11.10
CA GLU A 118 -2.64 -5.77 -10.81
C GLU A 118 -3.85 -5.86 -9.87
N ILE A 119 -4.68 -6.90 -10.01
CA ILE A 119 -5.89 -7.12 -9.20
C ILE A 119 -5.48 -7.56 -7.78
N LEU A 120 -4.48 -8.43 -7.66
CA LEU A 120 -3.89 -8.78 -6.36
C LEU A 120 -3.28 -7.57 -5.66
N ALA A 121 -2.64 -6.66 -6.40
CA ALA A 121 -2.03 -5.46 -5.85
C ALA A 121 -3.10 -4.44 -5.38
N GLU A 122 -4.02 -4.05 -6.24
CA GLU A 122 -4.98 -2.98 -5.94
C GLU A 122 -6.14 -3.46 -5.08
N ASP A 123 -6.84 -4.55 -5.44
CA ASP A 123 -8.03 -4.97 -4.71
C ASP A 123 -7.70 -5.70 -3.41
N VAL A 124 -6.79 -6.68 -3.47
CA VAL A 124 -6.48 -7.54 -2.30
C VAL A 124 -5.48 -6.89 -1.34
N VAL A 125 -4.37 -6.35 -1.85
CA VAL A 125 -3.31 -5.79 -1.01
C VAL A 125 -3.59 -4.35 -0.57
N VAL A 126 -4.27 -3.52 -1.38
CA VAL A 126 -4.61 -2.13 -1.01
C VAL A 126 -6.05 -1.97 -0.52
N ASN A 127 -7.07 -2.29 -1.34
CA ASN A 127 -8.46 -1.92 -1.03
C ASN A 127 -9.10 -2.75 0.09
N GLU A 128 -8.88 -4.06 0.12
CA GLU A 128 -9.48 -5.00 1.09
C GLU A 128 -8.44 -5.55 2.09
N HIS A 129 -7.34 -4.82 2.31
CA HIS A 129 -6.15 -5.28 3.03
C HIS A 129 -6.45 -6.02 4.35
N TYR A 130 -7.25 -5.42 5.24
CA TYR A 130 -7.59 -5.99 6.55
C TYR A 130 -8.38 -7.31 6.44
N ARG A 131 -9.21 -7.45 5.41
CA ARG A 131 -10.00 -8.67 5.15
C ARG A 131 -9.12 -9.82 4.67
N PHE A 132 -8.11 -9.52 3.85
CA PHE A 132 -7.21 -10.53 3.29
C PHE A 132 -5.92 -10.76 4.09
N ALA A 133 -5.58 -9.88 5.04
CA ALA A 133 -4.45 -10.04 5.97
C ALA A 133 -4.25 -11.47 6.54
N PRO A 134 -5.28 -12.19 7.05
CA PRO A 134 -5.09 -13.57 7.52
C PRO A 134 -4.71 -14.56 6.39
N VAL A 135 -5.22 -14.35 5.17
CA VAL A 135 -4.88 -15.17 3.99
C VAL A 135 -3.46 -14.88 3.52
N LEU A 136 -3.08 -13.59 3.47
CA LEU A 136 -1.72 -13.15 3.12
C LEU A 136 -0.68 -13.71 4.11
N LYS A 137 -0.97 -13.67 5.42
CA LYS A 137 -0.16 -14.35 6.46
C LYS A 137 -0.03 -15.85 6.20
N ALA A 138 -1.13 -16.56 5.94
CA ALA A 138 -1.12 -18.01 5.72
C ALA A 138 -0.29 -18.40 4.49
N VAL A 139 -0.45 -17.69 3.36
CA VAL A 139 0.32 -17.93 2.14
C VAL A 139 1.81 -17.61 2.34
N ALA A 140 2.15 -16.52 3.06
CA ALA A 140 3.53 -16.19 3.37
C ALA A 140 4.18 -17.24 4.30
N ARG A 141 3.46 -17.70 5.34
CA ARG A 141 3.90 -18.81 6.20
C ARG A 141 4.15 -20.07 5.38
N ASP A 142 3.24 -20.44 4.49
CA ASP A 142 3.37 -21.67 3.69
C ASP A 142 4.49 -21.56 2.63
N PHE A 143 4.80 -20.35 2.16
CA PHE A 143 5.99 -20.07 1.35
C PHE A 143 7.29 -20.21 2.16
N VAL A 144 7.37 -19.64 3.37
CA VAL A 144 8.51 -19.83 4.29
C VAL A 144 8.67 -21.31 4.65
N LYS A 145 7.58 -22.02 4.93
CA LYS A 145 7.54 -23.47 5.24
C LYS A 145 8.14 -24.34 4.15
N LYS A 146 8.08 -23.90 2.89
CA LYS A 146 8.66 -24.59 1.73
C LYS A 146 10.18 -24.43 1.64
N HIS A 147 10.74 -23.32 2.15
CA HIS A 147 12.14 -22.95 1.96
C HIS A 147 12.99 -23.02 3.26
N GLN A 148 12.38 -22.85 4.44
CA GLN A 148 13.04 -22.83 5.76
C GLN A 148 12.24 -23.64 6.80
N ARG A 149 11.75 -24.83 6.41
CA ARG A 149 10.88 -25.67 7.26
C ARG A 149 11.40 -25.84 8.70
N GLU A 150 12.67 -26.18 8.86
CA GLU A 150 13.29 -26.43 10.17
C GLU A 150 13.15 -25.23 11.11
N TRP A 151 13.55 -24.04 10.65
CA TRP A 151 13.46 -22.80 11.41
C TRP A 151 12.01 -22.40 11.71
N LEU A 152 11.07 -22.69 10.80
CA LEU A 152 9.65 -22.40 11.04
C LEU A 152 9.02 -23.32 12.11
N MET A 153 9.52 -24.56 12.27
CA MET A 153 9.05 -25.49 13.32
C MET A 153 9.81 -25.34 14.65
N ASP A 154 11.01 -24.75 14.64
CA ASP A 154 11.85 -24.62 15.82
C ASP A 154 11.37 -23.49 16.74
N ASN A 155 10.34 -23.78 17.53
CA ASN A 155 9.81 -22.87 18.53
C ASN A 155 10.46 -22.98 19.92
N GLY A 156 11.51 -23.80 20.10
CA GLY A 156 12.24 -23.96 21.37
C GLY A 156 11.45 -24.67 22.49
N ASP A 157 10.14 -24.48 22.57
CA ASP A 157 9.24 -24.97 23.61
C ASP A 157 8.94 -26.48 23.54
N GLY A 158 9.42 -27.17 22.50
CA GLY A 158 9.07 -28.56 22.18
C GLY A 158 7.66 -28.75 21.58
N ALA A 159 6.83 -27.71 21.62
CA ALA A 159 5.55 -27.65 20.90
C ALA A 159 5.76 -27.85 19.39
N GLN A 160 4.83 -28.56 18.74
CA GLN A 160 4.86 -28.82 17.28
C GLN A 160 4.13 -27.73 16.48
N ASP A 161 4.02 -26.53 17.05
CA ASP A 161 3.38 -25.38 16.43
C ASP A 161 4.35 -24.64 15.50
N GLU A 162 3.82 -23.94 14.50
CA GLU A 162 4.60 -23.21 13.50
C GLU A 162 4.77 -21.74 13.94
N LYS A 163 5.94 -21.13 13.69
CA LYS A 163 6.13 -19.68 13.93
C LYS A 163 5.06 -18.87 13.18
N GLU A 164 4.49 -17.85 13.84
CA GLU A 164 3.67 -16.88 13.13
C GLU A 164 4.54 -16.07 12.17
N ILE A 165 4.10 -15.97 10.92
CA ILE A 165 4.76 -15.14 9.90
C ILE A 165 3.88 -13.92 9.57
N TRP A 166 4.51 -12.76 9.56
CA TRP A 166 3.92 -11.47 9.23
C TRP A 166 4.34 -11.04 7.82
N VAL A 167 3.54 -10.18 7.19
CA VAL A 167 3.82 -9.66 5.83
C VAL A 167 3.85 -8.14 5.89
N ALA A 168 4.96 -7.54 5.46
CA ALA A 168 5.15 -6.10 5.45
C ALA A 168 5.34 -5.60 4.01
N PHE A 169 4.33 -4.91 3.47
CA PHE A 169 4.41 -4.29 2.15
C PHE A 169 5.17 -2.96 2.23
N PHE A 170 6.12 -2.75 1.32
CA PHE A 170 6.89 -1.51 1.23
C PHE A 170 6.90 -0.96 -0.20
N ASN A 171 7.33 0.31 -0.34
CA ASN A 171 7.44 1.00 -1.63
C ASN A 171 6.12 1.01 -2.43
N LEU A 172 5.03 1.34 -1.72
CA LEU A 172 3.75 1.68 -2.35
C LEU A 172 3.89 2.91 -3.29
N PRO A 173 3.03 3.08 -4.30
CA PRO A 173 3.07 4.23 -5.17
C PRO A 173 2.63 5.52 -4.45
N ARG A 174 2.69 6.64 -5.18
CA ARG A 174 2.43 7.97 -4.62
C ARG A 174 0.94 8.29 -4.43
N GLY A 175 0.02 7.54 -5.05
CA GLY A 175 -1.43 7.71 -4.85
C GLY A 175 -1.90 7.24 -3.47
N GLU A 176 -1.15 6.28 -2.92
CA GLU A 176 -1.43 5.50 -1.71
C GLU A 176 -0.73 6.12 -0.49
N THR A 177 0.16 7.09 -0.75
CA THR A 177 0.89 7.86 0.26
C THR A 177 0.10 9.13 0.61
N GLN A 178 -0.72 9.03 1.66
CA GLN A 178 -1.57 10.11 2.17
C GLN A 178 -0.78 11.07 3.08
N LYS A 179 -1.29 12.30 3.27
CA LYS A 179 -0.87 13.13 4.41
C LYS A 179 -1.68 12.71 5.63
N MET A 180 -1.11 12.84 6.83
CA MET A 180 -1.77 12.49 8.10
C MET A 180 -3.19 13.09 8.26
N ARG A 181 -3.41 14.32 7.75
CA ARG A 181 -4.71 15.02 7.80
C ARG A 181 -5.72 14.60 6.73
N ASP A 182 -5.27 13.86 5.72
CA ASP A 182 -6.09 13.35 4.62
C ASP A 182 -6.59 11.90 4.93
N LEU A 183 -6.29 11.37 6.13
CA LEU A 183 -6.71 10.06 6.61
C LEU A 183 -8.13 10.14 7.20
N HIS A 184 -9.11 9.67 6.43
CA HIS A 184 -10.52 9.63 6.82
C HIS A 184 -11.08 8.19 6.85
N THR A 185 -12.34 8.03 7.23
CA THR A 185 -13.01 6.72 7.38
C THR A 185 -12.99 5.85 6.12
N GLU A 186 -12.89 6.47 4.93
CA GLU A 186 -12.72 5.80 3.63
C GLU A 186 -11.44 4.95 3.51
N ARG A 187 -10.45 5.19 4.40
CA ARG A 187 -9.21 4.40 4.48
C ARG A 187 -9.27 3.27 5.53
N ILE A 188 -10.36 3.11 6.28
CA ILE A 188 -10.52 2.01 7.24
C ILE A 188 -10.50 0.67 6.49
N GLY A 189 -9.70 -0.27 7.01
CA GLY A 189 -9.52 -1.60 6.42
C GLY A 189 -8.58 -1.64 5.20
N LYS A 190 -8.17 -0.47 4.67
CA LYS A 190 -7.28 -0.36 3.51
C LYS A 190 -5.82 -0.27 3.93
N LEU A 191 -4.91 -0.66 3.04
CA LEU A 191 -3.49 -0.31 3.19
C LEU A 191 -3.32 1.17 2.83
N SER A 192 -2.47 1.88 3.56
CA SER A 192 -2.15 3.29 3.29
C SER A 192 -0.77 3.64 3.83
N SER A 193 -0.01 4.40 3.06
CA SER A 193 1.28 4.96 3.46
C SER A 193 1.07 6.40 3.94
N PHE A 194 1.90 6.87 4.88
CA PHE A 194 1.94 8.28 5.28
C PHE A 194 3.35 8.66 5.76
N ALA A 195 3.67 9.95 5.70
CA ALA A 195 4.93 10.51 6.19
C ALA A 195 4.70 11.56 7.28
N GLY A 196 5.56 11.59 8.30
CA GLY A 196 5.50 12.56 9.39
C GLY A 196 6.65 12.41 10.39
N THR A 197 6.91 13.46 11.16
CA THR A 197 7.98 13.48 12.18
C THR A 197 7.50 12.87 13.50
N VAL A 198 8.23 11.91 14.04
CA VAL A 198 7.94 11.30 15.35
C VAL A 198 8.41 12.23 16.47
N THR A 199 7.47 12.92 17.12
CA THR A 199 7.75 13.91 18.19
C THR A 199 7.75 13.31 19.61
N ARG A 200 7.08 12.17 19.80
CA ARG A 200 7.02 11.45 21.08
C ARG A 200 7.06 9.94 20.82
N LYS A 201 7.71 9.19 21.72
CA LYS A 201 7.58 7.74 21.85
C LYS A 201 7.16 7.41 23.28
N SER A 202 6.50 6.29 23.48
CA SER A 202 6.33 5.65 24.79
C SER A 202 7.33 4.51 24.92
N ASP A 203 7.56 4.04 26.15
CA ASP A 203 8.25 2.78 26.39
C ASP A 203 7.42 1.60 25.83
N VAL A 204 8.11 0.55 25.43
CA VAL A 204 7.52 -0.69 24.91
C VAL A 204 6.80 -1.43 26.04
N ARG A 205 5.62 -1.98 25.75
CA ARG A 205 4.83 -2.81 26.67
C ARG A 205 4.78 -4.23 26.14
N ARG A 206 4.01 -5.10 26.80
CA ARG A 206 3.54 -6.36 26.21
C ARG A 206 2.04 -6.18 25.96
N GLU A 207 1.60 -6.61 24.80
CA GLU A 207 0.22 -6.63 24.33
C GLU A 207 -0.24 -8.06 24.01
#